data_AF-A0A3C1DD93-F1
#
_entry.id   AF-A0A3C1DD93-F1
#
_cell.length_a   1.000
_cell.length_b   1.000
_cell.length_c   1.000
_cell.angle_alpha   90.00
_cell.angle_beta   90.00
_cell.angle_gamma   90.00
#
_symmetry.space_group_name_H-M   'P 1'
#
loop_
_entity.id
_entity.type
_entity.pdbx_description
1 polymer ?
#
loop_
_entity_poly.entity_id
_entity_poly.type
_entity_poly.pdbx_seq_one_letter_code
_entity_poly.pdbx_strand_id
1 'polypeptide(L)'
;MHNDKTQKHLTIPSAVDAALVSGPADSLLRRLEGEYSASIRLRGNELAIEGEEVDVRKLTKLFTDMFERIASGEVPDEAYLDRITLLLKTSEMAPSALREDVLLTHRGKAIRPKTAGQKRFVDAIRSHTVTFGMGPAGTGKTYLTCAMAVAALQRKEIGRIVLTRPIVEAGESLGYLPGTLMEKVDPYNRPLYDALFDM
;
A
#
# COMPACT_ATOMS: atom_id res chain seq x y z
N MET A 1 9.41 35.53 -16.62
CA MET A 1 10.23 34.38 -16.18
C MET A 1 9.98 33.27 -17.18
N HIS A 2 11.03 32.79 -17.84
CA HIS A 2 10.96 31.70 -18.82
C HIS A 2 10.62 30.41 -18.05
N ASN A 3 9.46 29.81 -18.32
CA ASN A 3 9.05 28.56 -17.67
C ASN A 3 9.76 27.42 -18.40
N ASP A 4 10.93 26.99 -17.89
CA ASP A 4 11.68 25.86 -18.46
C ASP A 4 10.88 24.57 -18.25
N LYS A 5 10.02 24.27 -19.21
CA LYS A 5 9.32 22.99 -19.27
C LYS A 5 10.36 21.89 -19.50
N THR A 6 10.42 20.95 -18.58
CA THR A 6 11.25 19.76 -18.71
C THR A 6 10.53 18.76 -19.59
N GLN A 7 11.24 18.18 -20.56
CA GLN A 7 10.73 17.10 -21.39
C GLN A 7 11.54 15.82 -21.16
N LYS A 8 10.85 14.70 -21.02
CA LYS A 8 11.48 13.38 -20.86
C LYS A 8 10.79 12.34 -21.73
N HIS A 9 11.59 11.53 -22.40
CA HIS A 9 11.14 10.41 -23.22
C HIS A 9 11.44 9.09 -22.50
N LEU A 10 10.46 8.20 -22.48
CA LEU A 10 10.58 6.84 -21.98
C LEU A 10 10.20 5.87 -23.08
N THR A 11 11.03 4.85 -23.26
CA THR A 11 10.74 3.75 -24.18
C THR A 11 10.05 2.64 -23.40
N ILE A 12 8.85 2.27 -23.84
CA ILE A 12 8.11 1.12 -23.33
C ILE A 12 8.86 -0.15 -23.77
N PRO A 13 9.25 -1.03 -22.83
CA PRO A 13 9.89 -2.30 -23.17
C PRO A 13 9.00 -3.15 -24.08
N SER A 14 9.58 -3.93 -24.99
CA SER A 14 8.83 -4.80 -25.91
C SER A 14 7.96 -5.86 -25.21
N ALA A 15 8.29 -6.19 -23.97
CA ALA A 15 7.50 -7.11 -23.12
C ALA A 15 6.26 -6.45 -22.49
N VAL A 16 6.07 -5.14 -22.67
CA VAL A 16 4.98 -4.36 -22.07
C VAL A 16 4.03 -3.91 -23.16
N ASP A 17 2.75 -4.26 -23.02
CA ASP A 17 1.71 -3.77 -23.91
C ASP A 17 1.40 -2.29 -23.60
N ALA A 18 1.62 -1.43 -24.60
CA ALA A 18 1.37 0.00 -24.50
C ALA A 18 -0.12 0.33 -24.25
N ALA A 19 -1.05 -0.54 -24.64
CA ALA A 19 -2.48 -0.36 -24.36
C ALA A 19 -2.79 -0.49 -22.86
N LEU A 20 -2.03 -1.30 -22.12
CA LEU A 20 -2.15 -1.42 -20.67
C LEU A 20 -1.56 -0.21 -19.93
N VAL A 21 -0.63 0.50 -20.58
CA VAL A 21 -0.02 1.73 -20.07
C VAL A 21 -0.97 2.92 -20.22
N SER A 22 -1.70 3.04 -21.32
CA SER A 22 -2.66 4.13 -21.53
C SER A 22 -4.06 3.85 -20.95
N GLY A 23 -4.43 2.57 -20.87
CA GLY A 23 -5.75 2.09 -20.48
C GLY A 23 -6.83 2.38 -21.53
N PRO A 24 -8.08 1.93 -21.27
CA PRO A 24 -9.19 2.10 -22.20
C PRO A 24 -9.41 3.55 -22.60
N ALA A 25 -9.34 3.86 -23.89
CA ALA A 25 -9.51 5.22 -24.44
C ALA A 25 -8.60 6.29 -23.78
N ASP A 26 -7.37 5.90 -23.43
CA ASP A 26 -6.36 6.74 -22.78
C ASP A 26 -6.78 7.25 -21.39
N SER A 27 -7.68 6.53 -20.71
CA SER A 27 -8.24 6.94 -19.42
C SER A 27 -7.16 7.19 -18.36
N LEU A 28 -6.09 6.39 -18.35
CA LEU A 28 -5.02 6.53 -17.36
C LEU A 28 -4.16 7.76 -17.63
N LEU A 29 -3.85 8.05 -18.90
CA LEU A 29 -3.07 9.22 -19.29
C LEU A 29 -3.84 10.50 -18.96
N ARG A 30 -5.11 10.59 -19.38
CA ARG A 30 -5.96 11.76 -19.12
C ARG A 30 -6.13 12.04 -17.64
N ARG A 31 -6.22 10.98 -16.85
CA ARG A 31 -6.33 11.10 -15.40
C ARG A 31 -5.05 11.65 -14.78
N LEU A 32 -3.88 11.15 -15.19
CA LEU A 32 -2.60 11.67 -14.74
C LEU A 32 -2.41 13.13 -15.17
N GLU A 33 -2.80 13.51 -16.39
CA GLU A 33 -2.80 14.91 -16.84
C GLU A 33 -3.76 15.80 -16.06
N GLY A 34 -4.85 15.25 -15.49
CA GLY A 34 -5.74 15.98 -14.59
C GLY A 34 -5.18 16.17 -13.17
N GLU A 35 -4.22 15.33 -12.75
CA GLU A 35 -3.65 15.34 -11.41
C GLU A 35 -2.27 16.03 -11.32
N TYR A 36 -1.56 16.15 -12.45
CA TYR A 36 -0.22 16.74 -12.54
C TYR A 36 -0.18 17.88 -13.56
N SER A 37 0.71 18.86 -13.36
CA SER A 37 0.91 19.95 -14.33
C SER A 37 1.88 19.51 -15.44
N ALA A 38 1.54 18.42 -16.13
CA ALA A 38 2.34 17.84 -17.21
C ALA A 38 1.44 17.28 -18.31
N SER A 39 1.91 17.37 -19.55
CA SER A 39 1.30 16.70 -20.71
C SER A 39 2.00 15.38 -20.99
N ILE A 40 1.21 14.36 -21.33
CA ILE A 40 1.68 12.98 -21.54
C ILE A 40 1.23 12.55 -22.93
N ARG A 41 2.17 12.18 -23.79
CA ARG A 41 1.89 11.72 -25.15
C ARG A 41 2.47 10.33 -25.37
N LEU A 42 1.63 9.41 -25.80
CA LEU A 42 2.02 8.06 -26.17
C LEU A 42 1.97 7.92 -27.70
N ARG A 43 3.07 7.50 -28.32
CA ARG A 43 3.16 7.17 -29.76
C ARG A 43 3.92 5.87 -29.94
N GLY A 44 3.22 4.81 -30.35
CA GLY A 44 3.81 3.48 -30.45
C GLY A 44 4.30 3.00 -29.09
N ASN A 45 5.62 2.83 -28.95
CA ASN A 45 6.28 2.46 -27.71
C ASN A 45 7.04 3.65 -27.06
N GLU A 46 6.85 4.88 -27.55
CA GLU A 46 7.47 6.07 -26.94
C GLU A 46 6.45 6.86 -26.15
N LEU A 47 6.80 7.10 -24.87
CA LEU A 47 6.05 7.93 -23.96
C LEU A 47 6.83 9.23 -23.71
N ALA A 48 6.27 10.36 -24.13
CA ALA A 48 6.82 11.68 -23.89
C ALA A 48 6.06 12.37 -22.75
N ILE A 49 6.79 12.91 -21.78
CA ILE A 49 6.26 13.64 -20.62
C ILE A 49 6.87 15.04 -20.66
N GLU A 50 6.03 16.07 -20.69
CA GLU A 50 6.46 17.48 -20.74
C GLU A 50 5.74 18.30 -19.68
N GLY A 51 6.46 18.98 -18.79
CA GLY A 51 5.87 19.76 -17.71
C GLY A 51 6.89 20.30 -16.72
N GLU A 52 6.44 20.61 -15.50
CA GLU A 52 7.31 21.02 -14.40
C GLU A 52 8.27 19.89 -14.00
N GLU A 53 9.54 20.20 -13.70
CA GLU A 53 10.59 19.21 -13.42
C GLU A 53 10.17 18.20 -12.34
N VAL A 54 9.53 18.69 -11.28
CA VAL A 54 9.05 17.87 -10.15
C VAL A 54 8.02 16.85 -10.60
N ASP A 55 7.08 17.26 -11.46
CA ASP A 55 6.00 16.40 -11.95
C ASP A 55 6.51 15.43 -13.01
N VAL A 56 7.40 15.88 -13.91
CA VAL A 56 8.07 15.02 -14.89
C VAL A 56 8.86 13.92 -14.18
N ARG A 57 9.56 14.24 -13.08
CA ARG A 57 10.27 13.24 -12.27
C ARG A 57 9.32 12.23 -11.60
N LYS A 58 8.19 12.69 -11.04
CA LYS A 58 7.19 11.81 -10.40
C LYS A 58 6.55 10.87 -11.43
N LEU A 59 6.10 11.42 -12.56
CA LEU A 59 5.52 10.65 -13.65
C LEU A 59 6.51 9.67 -14.24
N THR A 60 7.78 10.07 -14.41
CA THR A 60 8.82 9.15 -14.88
C THR A 60 8.91 7.90 -14.02
N LYS A 61 8.95 8.10 -12.69
CA LYS A 61 9.03 6.99 -11.74
C LYS A 61 7.77 6.11 -11.76
N LEU A 62 6.60 6.73 -11.93
CA LEU A 62 5.32 6.03 -12.09
C LEU A 62 5.36 5.09 -13.28
N PHE A 63 5.73 5.61 -14.45
CA PHE A 63 5.73 4.84 -15.69
C PHE A 63 6.76 3.71 -15.66
N THR A 64 7.95 3.93 -15.10
CA THR A 64 8.95 2.86 -14.92
C THR A 64 8.41 1.71 -14.06
N ASP A 65 7.80 1.99 -12.90
CA ASP A 65 7.21 0.95 -12.03
C ASP A 65 6.04 0.23 -12.72
N MET A 66 5.25 0.97 -13.49
CA MET A 66 4.16 0.39 -14.27
C MET A 66 4.67 -0.57 -15.37
N PHE A 67 5.76 -0.23 -16.05
CA PHE A 67 6.39 -1.12 -17.04
C PHE A 67 6.87 -2.41 -16.39
N GLU A 68 7.55 -2.34 -15.24
CA GLU A 68 8.01 -3.52 -14.50
C GLU A 68 6.85 -4.42 -14.06
N ARG A 69 5.73 -3.82 -13.64
CA ARG A 69 4.52 -4.55 -13.22
C ARG A 69 3.85 -5.29 -14.37
N ILE A 70 3.64 -4.60 -15.49
CA ILE A 70 3.06 -5.21 -16.68
C ILE A 70 3.98 -6.33 -17.18
N ALA A 71 5.30 -6.11 -17.19
CA ALA A 71 6.28 -7.14 -17.56
C ALA A 71 6.24 -8.36 -16.62
N SER A 72 5.88 -8.16 -15.34
CA SER A 72 5.67 -9.26 -14.38
C SER A 72 4.29 -9.94 -14.46
N GLY A 73 3.43 -9.54 -15.40
CA GLY A 73 2.09 -10.11 -15.60
C GLY A 73 1.00 -9.51 -14.72
N GLU A 74 1.28 -8.43 -13.98
CA GLU A 74 0.27 -7.69 -13.22
C GLU A 74 -0.37 -6.62 -14.13
N VAL A 75 -1.70 -6.65 -14.30
CA VAL A 75 -2.44 -5.63 -15.06
C VAL A 75 -2.75 -4.44 -14.15
N PRO A 76 -2.31 -3.22 -14.48
CA PRO A 76 -2.66 -2.01 -13.75
C PRO A 76 -4.18 -1.75 -13.85
N ASP A 77 -4.85 -1.63 -12.72
CA ASP A 77 -6.25 -1.22 -12.62
C ASP A 77 -6.38 0.23 -12.11
N GLU A 78 -7.58 0.80 -12.12
CA GLU A 78 -7.80 2.16 -11.62
C GLU A 78 -7.42 2.29 -10.13
N ALA A 79 -7.65 1.24 -9.34
CA ALA A 79 -7.26 1.20 -7.93
C ALA A 79 -5.74 1.23 -7.73
N TYR A 80 -4.96 0.72 -8.68
CA TYR A 80 -3.51 0.83 -8.70
C TYR A 80 -3.06 2.28 -8.95
N LEU A 81 -3.70 2.99 -9.88
CA LEU A 81 -3.42 4.42 -10.05
C LEU A 81 -3.73 5.21 -8.79
N ASP A 82 -4.91 5.05 -8.18
CA ASP A 82 -5.28 5.73 -6.93
C ASP A 82 -4.20 5.61 -5.86
N ARG A 83 -3.66 4.40 -5.71
CA ARG A 83 -2.62 4.09 -4.73
C ARG A 83 -1.32 4.79 -5.09
N ILE A 84 -0.92 4.77 -6.35
CA ILE A 84 0.35 5.38 -6.78
C ILE A 84 0.29 6.90 -6.82
N THR A 85 -0.79 7.52 -7.31
CA THR A 85 -0.93 8.98 -7.24
C THR A 85 -0.93 9.46 -5.80
N LEU A 86 -1.57 8.73 -4.88
CA LEU A 86 -1.50 9.04 -3.45
C LEU A 86 -0.06 8.95 -2.91
N LEU A 87 0.68 7.90 -3.27
CA LEU A 87 2.10 7.72 -2.88
C LEU A 87 3.02 8.82 -3.43
N LEU A 88 2.81 9.22 -4.69
CA LEU A 88 3.62 10.24 -5.36
C LEU A 88 3.27 11.66 -4.91
N LYS A 89 2.02 11.92 -4.50
CA LYS A 89 1.60 13.19 -3.87
C LYS A 89 2.18 13.34 -2.46
N THR A 90 2.33 12.24 -1.72
CA THR A 90 2.91 12.26 -0.38
C THR A 90 4.45 12.32 -0.36
N SER A 91 5.12 12.34 -1.52
CA SER A 91 6.59 12.47 -1.63
C SER A 91 7.38 11.40 -0.87
N GLU A 92 6.75 10.31 -0.44
CA GLU A 92 7.33 9.35 0.48
C GLU A 92 7.42 7.97 -0.14
N MET A 93 8.67 7.60 -0.47
CA MET A 93 9.13 6.28 -0.91
C MET A 93 8.77 5.81 -2.34
N ALA A 94 9.68 5.00 -2.90
CA ALA A 94 9.47 4.29 -4.16
C ALA A 94 8.54 3.10 -3.97
N PRO A 95 7.66 2.78 -4.94
CA PRO A 95 6.85 1.55 -4.89
C PRO A 95 7.67 0.26 -4.72
N SER A 96 8.90 0.22 -5.24
CA SER A 96 9.84 -0.89 -5.07
C SER A 96 10.16 -1.16 -3.59
N ALA A 97 10.38 -0.12 -2.79
CA ALA A 97 10.65 -0.23 -1.35
C ALA A 97 9.46 -0.82 -0.55
N LEU A 98 8.24 -0.73 -1.08
CA LEU A 98 7.06 -1.39 -0.50
C LEU A 98 6.97 -2.87 -0.91
N ARG A 99 7.39 -3.20 -2.14
CA ARG A 99 7.31 -4.57 -2.68
C ARG A 99 8.29 -5.53 -2.00
N GLU A 100 9.48 -5.04 -1.66
CA GLU A 100 10.56 -5.81 -1.02
C GLU A 100 10.32 -6.07 0.48
N ASP A 101 9.46 -5.28 1.13
CA ASP A 101 9.24 -5.35 2.57
C ASP A 101 8.22 -6.45 2.97
N VAL A 102 8.56 -7.71 2.68
CA VAL A 102 7.73 -8.86 3.05
C VAL A 102 7.87 -9.14 4.55
N LEU A 103 6.75 -9.02 5.26
CA LEU A 103 6.68 -9.25 6.71
C LEU A 103 6.53 -10.72 7.04
N LEU A 104 5.64 -11.38 6.31
CA LEU A 104 5.26 -12.78 6.49
C LEU A 104 4.76 -13.34 5.16
N THR A 105 5.04 -14.60 4.87
CA THR A 105 4.44 -15.32 3.74
C THR A 105 3.62 -16.48 4.30
N HIS A 106 2.32 -16.47 4.06
CA HIS A 106 1.41 -17.55 4.45
C HIS A 106 0.71 -18.12 3.21
N ARG A 107 0.74 -19.45 3.03
CA ARG A 107 0.09 -20.15 1.89
C ARG A 107 0.36 -19.51 0.52
N GLY A 108 1.58 -19.05 0.29
CA GLY A 108 1.99 -18.41 -0.96
C GLY A 108 1.56 -16.95 -1.12
N LYS A 109 0.87 -16.35 -0.15
CA LYS A 109 0.53 -14.92 -0.15
C LYS A 109 1.49 -14.16 0.77
N ALA A 110 2.16 -13.15 0.20
CA ALA A 110 3.05 -12.25 0.93
C ALA A 110 2.25 -11.12 1.59
N ILE A 111 2.41 -10.99 2.91
CA ILE A 111 1.91 -9.86 3.69
C ILE A 111 2.99 -8.80 3.73
N ARG A 112 2.66 -7.62 3.20
CA ARG A 112 3.57 -6.48 3.07
C ARG A 112 2.81 -5.15 3.20
N PRO A 113 3.46 -4.07 3.62
CA PRO A 113 2.86 -2.74 3.57
C PRO A 113 2.51 -2.38 2.11
N LYS A 114 1.30 -1.88 1.90
CA LYS A 114 0.76 -1.47 0.59
C LYS A 114 0.82 0.05 0.38
N THR A 115 1.11 0.81 1.43
CA THR A 115 1.19 2.29 1.38
C THR A 115 2.42 2.77 2.15
N ALA A 116 2.89 3.99 1.85
CA ALA A 116 4.00 4.63 2.56
C ALA A 116 3.69 4.84 4.06
N GLY A 117 2.43 5.11 4.40
CA GLY A 117 1.98 5.18 5.80
C GLY A 117 2.13 3.83 6.51
N GLN A 118 1.73 2.75 5.86
CA GLN A 118 1.91 1.39 6.39
C GLN A 118 3.39 1.02 6.53
N LYS A 119 4.22 1.40 5.57
CA LYS A 119 5.67 1.17 5.61
C LYS A 119 6.33 1.92 6.77
N ARG A 120 6.05 3.22 6.92
CA ARG A 120 6.52 3.99 8.09
C ARG A 120 6.05 3.38 9.41
N PHE A 121 4.82 2.89 9.46
CA PHE A 121 4.31 2.21 10.64
C PHE A 121 5.08 0.92 10.95
N VAL A 122 5.34 0.07 9.95
CA VAL A 122 6.18 -1.13 10.07
C VAL A 122 7.60 -0.77 10.51
N ASP A 123 8.21 0.25 9.90
CA ASP A 123 9.58 0.66 10.23
C ASP A 123 9.68 1.27 11.64
N ALA A 124 8.64 1.97 12.08
CA ALA A 124 8.53 2.43 13.46
C ALA A 124 8.53 1.25 14.44
N ILE A 125 7.74 0.20 14.18
CA ILE A 125 7.72 -1.02 15.01
C ILE A 125 9.11 -1.68 15.08
N ARG A 126 9.88 -1.70 13.98
CA ARG A 126 11.24 -2.29 13.96
C ARG A 126 12.26 -1.50 14.75
N SER A 127 12.14 -0.17 14.74
CA SER A 127 13.15 0.74 15.30
C SER A 127 12.83 1.21 16.72
N HIS A 128 11.61 0.99 17.22
CA HIS A 128 11.16 1.46 18.52
C HIS A 128 10.56 0.33 19.35
N THR A 129 10.88 0.32 20.66
CA THR A 129 10.31 -0.64 21.62
C THR A 129 8.79 -0.51 21.75
N VAL A 130 8.25 0.71 21.64
CA VAL A 130 6.81 1.00 21.75
C VAL A 130 6.40 1.87 20.57
N THR A 131 5.36 1.46 19.86
CA THR A 131 4.80 2.18 18.70
C THR A 131 3.30 2.36 18.84
N PHE A 132 2.81 3.59 18.64
CA PHE A 132 1.38 3.90 18.63
C PHE A 132 0.85 3.97 17.20
N GLY A 133 0.01 3.02 16.82
CA GLY A 133 -0.65 3.01 15.52
C GLY A 133 -1.98 3.77 15.54
N MET A 134 -1.97 5.03 15.11
CA MET A 134 -3.18 5.85 14.99
C MET A 134 -3.68 5.88 13.54
N GLY A 135 -5.00 5.86 13.33
CA GLY A 135 -5.59 6.08 12.01
C GLY A 135 -6.96 5.42 11.81
N PRO A 136 -7.65 5.72 10.69
CA PRO A 136 -9.00 5.23 10.41
C PRO A 136 -9.12 3.70 10.41
N ALA A 137 -10.35 3.17 10.54
CA ALA A 137 -10.61 1.75 10.35
C ALA A 137 -10.19 1.30 8.93
N GLY A 138 -9.79 0.03 8.77
CA GLY A 138 -9.39 -0.52 7.47
C GLY A 138 -7.98 -0.17 6.98
N THR A 139 -7.20 0.65 7.70
CA THR A 139 -5.84 1.04 7.26
C THR A 139 -4.74 0.00 7.54
N GLY A 140 -5.09 -1.19 8.02
CA GLY A 140 -4.15 -2.31 8.19
C GLY A 140 -3.30 -2.30 9.46
N LYS A 141 -3.55 -1.37 10.41
CA LYS A 141 -2.76 -1.25 11.66
C LYS A 141 -2.68 -2.56 12.45
N THR A 142 -3.84 -3.15 12.74
CA THR A 142 -3.91 -4.43 13.48
C THR A 142 -3.30 -5.57 12.68
N TYR A 143 -3.68 -5.69 11.40
CA TYR A 143 -3.25 -6.79 10.54
C TYR A 143 -1.72 -6.83 10.34
N LEU A 144 -1.10 -5.69 10.04
CA LEU A 144 0.36 -5.60 9.86
C LEU A 144 1.11 -5.85 11.16
N THR A 145 0.59 -5.35 12.29
CA THR A 145 1.20 -5.61 13.61
C THR A 145 1.16 -7.09 13.96
N CYS A 146 0.02 -7.77 13.70
CA CYS A 146 -0.09 -9.22 13.88
C CYS A 146 0.91 -9.98 13.00
N ALA A 147 1.02 -9.63 11.72
CA ALA A 147 1.98 -10.26 10.81
C ALA A 147 3.43 -10.11 11.30
N MET A 148 3.82 -8.92 11.78
CA MET A 148 5.14 -8.68 12.35
C MET A 148 5.39 -9.51 13.62
N ALA A 149 4.40 -9.57 14.51
CA ALA A 149 4.50 -10.34 15.75
C ALA A 149 4.63 -11.85 15.48
N VAL A 150 3.83 -12.38 14.55
CA VAL A 150 3.91 -13.79 14.12
C VAL A 150 5.27 -14.08 13.49
N ALA A 151 5.76 -13.20 12.62
CA ALA A 151 7.08 -13.36 12.01
C ALA A 151 8.20 -13.36 13.06
N ALA A 152 8.15 -12.47 14.06
CA ALA A 152 9.10 -12.45 15.18
C ALA A 152 9.03 -13.73 16.02
N LEU A 153 7.83 -14.27 16.27
CA LEU A 153 7.63 -15.53 16.98
C LEU A 153 8.23 -16.71 16.20
N GLN A 154 8.00 -16.77 14.88
CA GLN A 154 8.56 -17.82 14.00
C GLN A 154 10.09 -17.75 13.92
N ARG A 155 10.66 -16.54 13.90
CA ARG A 155 12.11 -16.31 13.97
C ARG A 155 12.69 -16.51 15.37
N LYS A 156 11.87 -16.88 16.37
CA LYS A 156 12.25 -17.06 17.78
C LYS A 156 12.85 -15.81 18.42
N GLU A 157 12.53 -14.62 17.90
CA GLU A 157 12.93 -13.32 18.48
C GLU A 157 12.13 -13.03 19.76
N ILE A 158 10.93 -13.60 19.88
CA ILE A 158 10.04 -13.50 21.04
C ILE A 158 9.52 -14.88 21.44
N GLY A 159 9.13 -15.05 22.70
CA GLY A 159 8.59 -16.31 23.23
C GLY A 159 7.06 -16.41 23.25
N ARG A 160 6.34 -15.28 23.21
CA ARG A 160 4.87 -15.25 23.23
C ARG A 160 4.34 -13.93 22.67
N ILE A 161 3.13 -13.98 22.10
CA ILE A 161 2.36 -12.80 21.68
C ILE A 161 1.23 -12.61 22.70
N VAL A 162 1.06 -11.37 23.18
CA VAL A 162 -0.06 -11.00 24.06
C VAL A 162 -0.92 -9.99 23.32
N LEU A 163 -2.19 -10.34 23.13
CA LEU A 163 -3.19 -9.45 22.54
C LEU A 163 -4.16 -9.01 23.63
N THR A 164 -4.41 -7.71 23.71
CA THR A 164 -5.37 -7.16 24.67
C THR A 164 -6.25 -6.15 23.98
N ARG A 165 -7.54 -6.15 24.33
CA ARG A 165 -8.51 -5.17 23.90
C ARG A 165 -9.24 -4.67 25.15
N PRO A 166 -9.14 -3.38 25.49
CA PRO A 166 -9.88 -2.86 26.65
C PRO A 166 -11.37 -2.94 26.35
N ILE A 167 -12.14 -3.48 27.31
CA ILE A 167 -13.59 -3.44 27.29
C ILE A 167 -13.99 -2.14 27.96
N VAL A 168 -14.66 -1.26 27.23
CA VAL A 168 -15.15 0.02 27.74
C VAL A 168 -16.67 0.01 27.60
N GLU A 169 -17.39 0.09 28.73
CA GLU A 169 -18.85 0.24 28.74
C GLU A 169 -19.21 1.63 28.21
N ALA A 170 -19.56 1.71 26.94
CA ALA A 170 -19.99 2.96 26.31
C ALA A 170 -21.49 3.18 26.52
N GLY A 171 -21.88 3.58 27.74
CA GLY A 171 -23.17 4.22 28.01
C GLY A 171 -24.37 3.31 28.32
N GLU A 172 -24.32 2.01 28.05
CA GLU A 172 -25.26 1.03 28.59
C GLU A 172 -24.49 0.02 29.43
N SER A 173 -25.03 -0.36 30.59
CA SER A 173 -24.47 -1.42 31.42
C SER A 173 -24.20 -2.65 30.54
N LEU A 174 -23.14 -3.42 30.83
CA LEU A 174 -22.89 -4.75 30.24
C LEU A 174 -24.01 -5.76 30.64
N GLY A 175 -25.27 -5.34 30.59
CA GLY A 175 -26.46 -6.07 30.91
C GLY A 175 -26.81 -7.02 29.77
N TYR A 176 -26.89 -8.30 30.13
CA TYR A 176 -27.66 -9.33 29.44
C TYR A 176 -27.36 -9.57 27.94
N LEU A 177 -26.10 -9.81 27.60
CA LEU A 177 -25.84 -10.93 26.70
C LEU A 177 -26.05 -12.22 27.52
N PRO A 178 -27.07 -13.06 27.23
CA PRO A 178 -27.16 -14.38 27.86
C PRO A 178 -25.95 -15.21 27.43
N GLY A 179 -25.32 -15.91 28.37
CA GLY A 179 -24.12 -16.70 28.11
C GLY A 179 -23.00 -16.47 29.11
N THR A 180 -22.00 -17.33 29.03
CA THR A 180 -20.77 -17.29 29.81
C THR A 180 -19.96 -16.01 29.53
N LEU A 181 -19.07 -15.64 30.45
CA LEU A 181 -18.14 -14.52 30.25
C LEU A 181 -17.34 -14.65 28.94
N MET A 182 -17.00 -15.89 28.54
CA MET A 182 -16.33 -16.16 27.27
C MET A 182 -17.20 -15.82 26.07
N GLU A 183 -18.48 -16.22 26.05
CA GLU A 183 -19.40 -15.91 24.94
C GLU A 183 -19.63 -14.41 24.77
N LYS A 184 -19.50 -13.64 25.84
CA LYS A 184 -19.56 -12.17 25.79
C LYS A 184 -18.29 -11.55 25.22
N VAL A 185 -17.13 -12.15 25.46
CA VAL A 185 -15.83 -11.61 25.07
C VAL A 185 -15.41 -12.08 23.67
N ASP A 186 -15.89 -13.24 23.23
CA ASP A 186 -15.52 -13.89 21.97
C ASP A 186 -15.70 -13.01 20.71
N PRO A 187 -16.81 -12.25 20.54
CA PRO A 187 -17.00 -11.39 19.37
C PRO A 187 -15.91 -10.32 19.22
N TYR A 188 -15.34 -9.87 20.34
CA TYR A 188 -14.35 -8.79 20.37
C TYR A 188 -12.93 -9.25 20.02
N ASN A 189 -12.65 -10.55 20.21
CA ASN A 189 -11.38 -11.19 19.90
C ASN A 189 -11.39 -11.88 18.54
N ARG A 190 -12.56 -12.17 17.96
CA ARG A 190 -12.69 -12.87 16.68
C ARG A 190 -11.89 -12.23 15.53
N PRO A 191 -11.87 -10.91 15.30
CA PRO A 191 -11.03 -10.32 14.26
C PRO A 191 -9.52 -10.53 14.45
N LEU A 192 -9.07 -10.68 15.71
CA LEU A 192 -7.68 -10.97 16.03
C LEU A 192 -7.36 -12.44 15.76
N TYR A 193 -8.27 -13.34 16.13
CA TYR A 193 -8.15 -14.77 15.81
C TYR A 193 -8.20 -15.00 14.31
N ASP A 194 -9.14 -14.39 13.60
CA ASP A 194 -9.26 -14.50 12.14
C ASP A 194 -7.97 -14.05 11.45
N ALA A 195 -7.38 -12.93 11.91
CA ALA A 195 -6.10 -12.47 11.38
C ALA A 195 -4.95 -13.45 11.67
N LEU A 196 -4.96 -14.14 12.82
CA LEU A 196 -3.95 -15.15 13.15
C LEU A 196 -4.17 -16.49 12.43
N PHE A 197 -5.41 -16.92 12.22
CA PHE A 197 -5.74 -18.17 11.54
C PHE A 197 -5.63 -18.09 10.01
N ASP A 198 -5.72 -16.88 9.46
CA ASP A 198 -5.44 -16.59 8.05
C ASP A 198 -3.93 -16.41 7.76
N MET A 199 -3.06 -16.56 8.78
CA MET A 199 -1.59 -16.40 8.77
C MET A 199 -0.83 -17.62 9.31
#